data_AF-A0A650CL37-F1
#
_entry.id   AF-A0A650CL37-F1
#
_cell.length_a   1.000
_cell.length_b   1.000
_cell.length_c   1.000
_cell.angle_alpha   90.00
_cell.angle_beta   90.00
_cell.angle_gamma   90.00
#
_symmetry.space_group_name_H-M   'P 1'
#
loop_
_entity.id
_entity.type
_entity.pdbx_description
1 polymer ?
#
loop_
_entity_poly.entity_id
_entity_poly.type
_entity_poly.pdbx_seq_one_letter_code
_entity_poly.pdbx_strand_id
1 'polypeptide(L)' 'MQQFRISFDGAFYKIVEDEDAAILLFEGIPISAACIEHGSHKDPHECPHTEKLLKKIFS' A
#
# COMPACT_ATOMS: atom_id res chain seq x y z
N MET A 1 13.18 2.54 11.62
CA MET A 1 12.29 1.92 10.60
C MET A 1 10.92 2.56 10.76
N GLN A 2 10.49 3.40 9.83
CA GLN A 2 9.10 3.87 9.85
C GLN A 2 8.19 2.66 9.63
N GLN A 3 7.38 2.36 10.64
CA GLN A 3 6.46 1.23 10.71
C GLN A 3 5.22 1.56 9.86
N PHE A 4 4.81 0.67 8.98
CA PHE A 4 3.50 0.79 8.34
C PHE A 4 2.40 0.45 9.35
N ARG A 5 1.16 0.88 9.09
CA ARG A 5 -0.02 0.50 9.86
C ARG A 5 -1.07 -0.15 8.97
N ILE A 6 -1.89 -1.00 9.56
CA ILE A 6 -3.09 -1.54 8.91
C ILE A 6 -4.24 -0.60 9.28
N SER A 7 -4.77 0.16 8.31
CA SER A 7 -5.89 1.08 8.54
C SER A 7 -7.25 0.41 8.36
N PHE A 8 -7.29 -0.71 7.64
CA PHE A 8 -8.47 -1.56 7.48
C PHE A 8 -8.07 -3.04 7.31
N ASP A 9 -8.77 -3.94 8.00
CA ASP A 9 -8.62 -5.40 7.87
C ASP A 9 -10.00 -6.05 7.78
N GLY A 10 -10.41 -6.42 6.57
CA GLY A 10 -11.68 -7.08 6.28
C GLY A 10 -11.48 -8.53 5.86
N ALA A 11 -12.58 -9.23 5.57
CA ALA A 11 -12.55 -10.65 5.24
C ALA A 11 -11.65 -11.00 4.02
N PHE A 12 -11.59 -10.12 3.02
CA PHE A 12 -10.83 -10.33 1.78
C PHE A 12 -9.89 -9.16 1.43
N TYR A 13 -10.12 -8.00 2.03
CA TYR A 13 -9.42 -6.76 1.70
C TYR A 13 -8.67 -6.23 2.90
N LYS A 14 -7.46 -5.72 2.67
CA LYS A 14 -6.64 -5.05 3.68
C LYS A 14 -6.07 -3.77 3.12
N ILE A 15 -6.13 -2.69 3.89
CA ILE A 15 -5.45 -1.44 3.56
C ILE A 15 -4.27 -1.27 4.49
N VAL A 16 -3.09 -1.18 3.91
CA VAL A 16 -1.83 -0.94 4.61
C VAL A 16 -1.29 0.39 4.16
N GLU A 17 -0.86 1.23 5.10
CA GLU A 17 -0.41 2.59 4.80
C GLU A 17 0.76 3.02 5.69
N ASP A 18 1.51 3.98 5.17
CA ASP A 18 2.52 4.73 5.92
C ASP A 18 2.33 6.23 5.66
N GLU A 19 3.37 7.03 5.96
CA GLU A 19 3.33 8.48 5.77
C GLU A 19 3.25 8.89 4.28
N ASP A 20 3.71 8.04 3.36
CA ASP A 20 3.92 8.38 1.95
C ASP A 20 2.87 7.72 1.02
N ALA A 21 2.32 6.55 1.39
CA ALA A 21 1.44 5.77 0.54
C ALA A 21 0.44 4.87 1.29
N ALA A 22 -0.57 4.39 0.56
CA ALA A 22 -1.51 3.35 0.98
C ALA A 22 -1.65 2.28 -0.12
N ILE A 23 -1.65 1.01 0.26
CA ILE A 23 -1.83 -0.16 -0.62
C ILE A 23 -3.10 -0.90 -0.24
N LEU A 24 -3.96 -1.17 -1.23
CA LEU A 24 -5.07 -2.09 -1.12
C LEU A 24 -4.62 -3.49 -1.52
N LEU A 25 -4.70 -4.41 -0.58
CA LEU A 25 -4.45 -5.83 -0.78
C LEU A 25 -5.80 -6.57 -0.90
N PHE A 26 -5.92 -7.44 -1.90
CA PHE A 26 -6.99 -8.44 -2.01
C PHE A 26 -6.37 -9.82 -1.83
N GLU A 27 -6.75 -10.51 -0.75
CA GLU A 27 -6.17 -11.82 -0.37
C GLU A 27 -4.63 -11.81 -0.31
N GLY A 28 -4.05 -10.69 0.12
CA GLY A 28 -2.60 -10.49 0.21
C GLY A 28 -1.92 -10.02 -1.09
N ILE A 29 -2.66 -9.92 -2.19
CA ILE A 29 -2.15 -9.43 -3.49
C ILE A 29 -2.42 -7.92 -3.60
N PRO A 30 -1.40 -7.08 -3.89
CA PRO A 30 -1.62 -5.65 -4.12
C PRO A 30 -2.38 -5.43 -5.43
N ILE A 31 -3.55 -4.79 -5.33
CA ILE A 31 -4.44 -4.57 -6.49
C ILE A 31 -4.66 -3.08 -6.82
N SER A 32 -4.34 -2.19 -5.88
CA SER A 32 -4.40 -0.74 -6.08
C SER A 32 -3.56 -0.04 -5.01
N ALA A 33 -3.15 1.20 -5.30
CA ALA A 33 -2.39 2.01 -4.38
C ALA A 33 -2.80 3.47 -4.46
N ALA A 34 -2.39 4.26 -3.47
CA ALA A 34 -2.38 5.70 -3.55
C ALA A 34 -1.09 6.24 -2.92
N CYS A 35 -0.56 7.35 -3.44
CA CYS A 35 0.56 8.06 -2.81
C CYS A 35 0.19 9.53 -2.54
N ILE A 36 0.96 10.15 -1.66
CA ILE A 36 0.75 11.55 -1.25
C ILE A 36 0.91 12.55 -2.41
N GLU A 37 1.67 12.21 -3.45
CA GLU A 37 1.95 13.12 -4.58
C GLU A 37 0.93 13.02 -5.72
N HIS A 38 0.55 11.79 -6.11
CA HIS A 38 -0.24 11.54 -7.31
C HIS A 38 -1.68 11.11 -7.01
N GLY A 39 -2.02 10.85 -5.75
CA GLY A 39 -3.30 10.25 -5.39
C GLY A 39 -3.35 8.79 -5.82
N SER A 40 -4.45 8.35 -6.43
CA SER A 40 -4.70 6.93 -6.76
C SER A 40 -3.87 6.44 -7.95
N HIS A 41 -3.24 5.29 -7.77
CA HIS A 41 -2.56 4.51 -8.80
C HIS A 41 -3.37 3.27 -9.15
N LYS A 42 -3.43 2.97 -10.45
CA LYS A 42 -3.99 1.71 -10.94
C LYS A 42 -3.00 0.56 -10.75
N ASP A 43 -1.71 0.81 -10.97
CA ASP A 43 -0.64 -0.14 -10.73
C ASP A 43 0.16 0.27 -9.47
N PRO A 44 0.19 -0.57 -8.40
CA PRO A 44 0.99 -0.35 -7.21
C PRO A 44 2.50 -0.25 -7.43
N HIS A 45 3.02 -0.63 -8.60
CA HIS A 45 4.46 -0.65 -8.91
C HIS A 45 4.95 0.58 -9.70
N GLU A 46 4.06 1.49 -10.09
CA GLU A 46 4.42 2.66 -10.93
C GLU A 46 4.89 3.89 -10.12
N CYS A 47 5.03 3.80 -8.80
CA CYS A 47 5.42 4.92 -7.95
C CYS A 47 6.49 4.53 -6.91
N PRO A 48 7.56 5.34 -6.74
CA PRO A 48 8.58 5.09 -5.72
C PRO A 48 8.04 5.00 -4.29
N HIS A 49 7.00 5.78 -3.97
CA HIS A 49 6.36 5.78 -2.64
C HIS A 49 5.63 4.46 -2.38
N THR A 50 4.89 3.97 -3.37
CA THR A 50 4.15 2.70 -3.26
C THR A 50 5.11 1.51 -3.24
N GLU A 51 6.19 1.53 -4.04
CA GLU A 51 7.23 0.50 -4.01
C GLU A 51 7.94 0.42 -2.65
N LYS A 52 8.25 1.57 -2.04
CA LYS A 52 8.86 1.63 -0.71
C LYS A 52 7.96 0.99 0.34
N LEU A 53 6.66 1.23 0.27
CA LEU A 53 5.68 0.59 1.16
C LEU A 53 5.54 -0.91 0.88
N LEU A 54 5.45 -1.33 -0.38
CA LEU A 54 5.41 -2.75 -0.76
C LEU A 54 6.61 -3.52 -0.23
N LYS A 55 7.83 -2.95 -0.32
CA LYS A 55 9.03 -3.55 0.28
C LYS A 55 8.90 -3.73 1.78
N LYS A 56 8.27 -2.79 2.51
CA LYS A 56 8.02 -2.94 3.96
C LYS A 56 6.99 -4.05 4.27
N ILE A 57 5.99 -4.24 3.40
CA ILE A 57 4.93 -5.25 3.59
C ILE A 57 5.45 -6.68 3.37
N PHE A 58 6.32 -6.87 2.37
CA PHE A 58 6.75 -8.20 1.89
C PHE A 58 8.20 -8.58 2.22
N SER A 59 8.92 -7.78 3.02
CA SER A 59 10.23 -8.16 3.60
C SER A 59 10.07 -8.72 5.00
#